data_AF-A0A843GB63-F1
#
_entry.id   AF-A0A843GB63-F1
#
_cell.length_a   1.000
_cell.length_b   1.000
_cell.length_c   1.000
_cell.angle_alpha   90.00
_cell.angle_beta   90.00
_cell.angle_gamma   90.00
#
_symmetry.space_group_name_H-M   'P 1'
#
loop_
_entity.id
_entity.type
_entity.pdbx_description
1 polymer ?
#
loop_
_entity_poly.entity_id
_entity_poly.type
_entity_poly.pdbx_seq_one_letter_code
_entity_poly.pdbx_strand_id
1 'polypeptide(L)'
;SIKMNLDEFEAIRLGDYHNIKQKEAAELMGISQPTFHRIINSARKKTAMSLIEGKKIEINNENFQTEEKIYICKDCGFQWNNPNKEYTNCPDCKSENIEIVKNDLNKSKSSVPQMFNVPEASKYPLNERRSFGGSGSGRGPSKACECPNCGHIAPKIRGFPCRNVKCPECGTPLCGSNHK
;
A
#
# COMPACT_ATOMS: atom_id res chain seq x y z
N SER A 1 5.94 0.90 21.39
CA SER A 1 5.47 0.03 20.30
C SER A 1 4.10 0.51 19.83
N ILE A 2 3.64 0.05 18.67
CA ILE A 2 2.30 0.29 18.15
C ILE A 2 1.54 -1.02 18.16
N LYS A 3 0.40 -1.04 18.83
CA LYS A 3 -0.44 -2.24 18.95
C LYS A 3 -1.33 -2.38 17.72
N MET A 4 -1.20 -3.49 17.02
CA MET A 4 -2.05 -3.90 15.91
C MET A 4 -2.80 -5.18 16.31
N ASN A 5 -4.09 -5.26 16.02
CA ASN A 5 -4.82 -6.52 16.25
C ASN A 5 -4.72 -7.45 15.04
N LEU A 6 -5.18 -8.69 15.19
CA LEU A 6 -5.14 -9.67 14.10
C LEU A 6 -5.97 -9.24 12.88
N ASP A 7 -7.14 -8.64 13.08
CA ASP A 7 -7.97 -8.16 11.96
C ASP A 7 -7.27 -7.09 11.13
N GLU A 8 -6.58 -6.15 11.77
CA GLU A 8 -5.79 -5.11 11.10
C GLU A 8 -4.62 -5.70 10.33
N PHE A 9 -3.91 -6.66 10.94
CA PHE A 9 -2.82 -7.37 10.28
C PHE A 9 -3.34 -8.15 9.06
N GLU A 10 -4.43 -8.87 9.21
CA GLU A 10 -5.05 -9.66 8.14
C GLU A 10 -5.54 -8.78 6.99
N ALA A 11 -6.15 -7.63 7.31
CA ALA A 11 -6.59 -6.67 6.30
C ALA A 11 -5.41 -6.11 5.46
N ILE A 12 -4.25 -5.85 6.08
CA ILE A 12 -3.02 -5.48 5.37
C ILE A 12 -2.53 -6.66 4.52
N ARG A 13 -2.48 -7.87 5.10
CA ARG A 13 -2.02 -9.07 4.39
C ARG A 13 -2.83 -9.32 3.11
N LEU A 14 -4.16 -9.25 3.20
CA LEU A 14 -5.05 -9.45 2.06
C LEU A 14 -5.00 -8.27 1.08
N GLY A 15 -5.23 -7.05 1.56
CA GLY A 15 -5.44 -5.88 0.72
C GLY A 15 -4.17 -5.26 0.17
N ASP A 16 -3.12 -5.13 0.99
CA ASP A 16 -1.90 -4.41 0.63
C ASP A 16 -0.77 -5.35 0.17
N TYR A 17 -0.68 -6.56 0.73
CA TYR A 17 0.38 -7.53 0.38
C TYR A 17 -0.02 -8.46 -0.77
N HIS A 18 -1.15 -9.16 -0.68
CA HIS A 18 -1.67 -10.01 -1.77
C HIS A 18 -2.45 -9.23 -2.84
N ASN A 19 -2.67 -7.92 -2.65
CA ASN A 19 -3.39 -7.06 -3.59
C ASN A 19 -4.81 -7.59 -3.94
N ILE A 20 -5.47 -8.24 -2.97
CA ILE A 20 -6.83 -8.75 -3.12
C ILE A 20 -7.80 -7.56 -3.08
N LYS A 21 -8.79 -7.57 -3.97
CA LYS A 21 -9.77 -6.47 -4.06
C LYS A 21 -10.56 -6.35 -2.76
N GLN A 22 -10.83 -5.12 -2.35
CA GLN A 22 -11.51 -4.82 -1.09
C GLN A 22 -12.80 -5.64 -0.84
N LYS A 23 -13.62 -5.84 -1.88
CA LYS A 23 -14.85 -6.64 -1.77
C LYS A 23 -14.55 -8.11 -1.46
N GLU A 24 -13.59 -8.70 -2.16
CA GLU A 24 -13.16 -10.09 -1.99
C GLU A 24 -12.47 -10.29 -0.64
N ALA A 25 -11.63 -9.34 -0.22
CA ALA A 25 -10.97 -9.38 1.08
C ALA A 25 -11.98 -9.27 2.24
N ALA A 26 -13.01 -8.44 2.12
CA ALA A 26 -14.10 -8.38 3.09
C ALA A 26 -14.87 -9.71 3.18
N GLU A 27 -15.14 -10.32 2.02
CA GLU A 27 -15.79 -11.63 1.94
C GLU A 27 -14.94 -12.73 2.58
N LEU A 28 -13.62 -12.77 2.32
CA LEU A 28 -12.68 -13.71 2.95
C LEU A 28 -12.70 -13.56 4.47
N MET A 29 -12.69 -12.33 4.98
CA MET A 29 -12.78 -12.06 6.41
C MET A 29 -14.19 -12.27 7.01
N GLY A 30 -15.18 -12.65 6.21
CA GLY A 30 -16.55 -12.89 6.68
C GLY A 30 -17.26 -11.63 7.21
N ILE A 31 -16.85 -10.43 6.78
CA ILE A 31 -17.36 -9.14 7.27
C ILE A 31 -17.91 -8.26 6.14
N SER A 32 -18.63 -7.20 6.50
CA SER A 32 -19.11 -6.22 5.52
C SER A 32 -17.96 -5.41 4.88
N GLN A 33 -18.11 -5.00 3.62
CA GLN A 33 -17.13 -4.14 2.93
C GLN A 33 -16.85 -2.81 3.67
N PRO A 34 -17.85 -2.11 4.26
CA PRO A 34 -17.58 -0.95 5.11
C PRO A 34 -16.78 -1.28 6.38
N THR A 35 -17.01 -2.44 7.01
CA THR A 35 -16.22 -2.90 8.16
C THR A 35 -14.77 -3.11 7.76
N PHE A 36 -14.53 -3.85 6.67
CA PHE A 36 -13.18 -4.05 6.13
C PHE A 36 -12.49 -2.72 5.83
N HIS A 37 -13.19 -1.76 5.23
CA HIS A 37 -12.65 -0.42 4.94
C HIS A 37 -12.15 0.29 6.21
N ARG A 38 -12.90 0.21 7.31
CA ARG A 38 -12.51 0.80 8.59
C ARG A 38 -11.27 0.13 9.17
N ILE A 39 -11.21 -1.20 9.10
CA ILE A 39 -10.09 -2.00 9.60
C ILE A 39 -8.81 -1.68 8.81
N ILE A 40 -8.84 -1.76 7.48
CA ILE A 40 -7.64 -1.54 6.65
C ILE A 40 -7.12 -0.10 6.79
N ASN A 41 -8.00 0.90 6.92
CA ASN A 41 -7.57 2.29 7.14
C ASN A 41 -6.92 2.47 8.52
N SER A 42 -7.45 1.83 9.56
CA SER A 42 -6.82 1.83 10.89
C SER A 42 -5.44 1.19 10.84
N ALA A 43 -5.33 0.02 10.17
CA ALA A 43 -4.10 -0.72 10.01
C ALA A 43 -3.03 0.08 9.25
N ARG A 44 -3.41 0.72 8.13
CA ARG A 44 -2.52 1.60 7.35
C ARG A 44 -2.02 2.80 8.16
N LYS A 45 -2.90 3.42 8.95
CA LYS A 45 -2.50 4.53 9.85
C LYS A 45 -1.47 4.07 10.88
N LYS A 46 -1.68 2.91 11.50
CA LYS A 46 -0.72 2.32 12.46
C LYS A 46 0.61 1.95 11.81
N THR A 47 0.56 1.41 10.59
CA THR A 47 1.75 1.10 9.80
C THR A 47 2.53 2.36 9.47
N ALA A 48 1.87 3.40 8.98
CA ALA A 48 2.51 4.69 8.70
C ALA A 48 3.13 5.29 9.97
N MET A 49 2.41 5.27 11.09
CA MET A 49 2.91 5.76 12.39
C MET A 49 4.13 4.97 12.86
N SER A 50 4.15 3.65 12.64
CA SER A 50 5.31 2.80 12.95
C SER A 50 6.54 3.18 12.15
N LEU A 51 6.37 3.37 10.84
CA LEU A 51 7.46 3.74 9.94
C LEU A 51 8.00 5.14 10.23
N ILE A 52 7.12 6.11 10.51
CA ILE A 52 7.51 7.51 10.78
C ILE A 52 8.18 7.66 12.15
N GLU A 53 7.64 7.03 13.19
CA GLU A 53 8.13 7.19 14.56
C GLU A 53 9.20 6.16 14.94
N GLY A 54 9.58 5.25 14.03
CA GLY A 54 10.55 4.19 14.30
C GLY A 54 10.10 3.20 15.38
N LYS A 55 8.78 3.05 15.59
CA LYS A 55 8.22 2.18 16.64
C LYS A 55 7.91 0.80 16.07
N LYS A 56 8.36 -0.27 16.74
CA LYS A 56 7.96 -1.64 16.40
C LYS A 56 6.44 -1.84 16.47
N ILE A 57 5.90 -2.65 15.56
CA ILE A 57 4.51 -3.14 15.59
C ILE A 57 4.47 -4.37 16.50
N GLU A 58 3.50 -4.41 17.41
CA GLU A 58 3.19 -5.57 18.25
C GLU A 58 1.80 -6.08 17.86
N ILE A 59 1.72 -7.33 17.42
CA ILE A 59 0.46 -7.96 17.03
C ILE A 59 -0.14 -8.64 18.27
N ASN A 60 -1.32 -8.17 18.68
CA ASN A 60 -2.04 -8.71 19.83
C ASN A 60 -2.93 -9.89 19.39
N ASN A 61 -2.69 -11.06 19.97
CA ASN A 61 -3.45 -12.30 19.70
C ASN A 61 -4.57 -12.56 20.71
N GLU A 62 -4.98 -11.56 21.48
CA GLU A 62 -5.72 -11.75 22.75
C GLU A 62 -7.15 -12.32 22.60
N ASN A 63 -7.68 -12.46 21.38
CA ASN A 63 -9.05 -12.94 21.16
C ASN A 63 -9.20 -13.93 19.98
N PHE A 64 -8.15 -14.66 19.60
CA PHE A 64 -8.27 -15.65 18.52
C PHE A 64 -8.83 -16.96 19.06
N GLN A 65 -10.15 -17.07 19.05
CA GLN A 65 -10.87 -18.34 19.19
C GLN A 65 -11.33 -18.68 17.79
N THR A 66 -10.87 -19.78 17.19
CA THR A 66 -11.68 -20.48 16.19
C THR A 66 -11.23 -21.91 15.89
N GLU A 67 -12.20 -22.81 15.97
CA GLU A 67 -12.23 -24.15 15.36
C GLU A 67 -12.52 -24.02 13.84
N GLU A 68 -11.82 -23.11 13.16
CA GLU A 68 -12.09 -22.79 11.76
C GLU A 68 -11.32 -23.69 10.80
N LYS A 69 -11.98 -24.07 9.70
CA LYS A 69 -11.35 -24.69 8.54
C LYS A 69 -10.35 -23.71 7.93
N ILE A 70 -9.07 -24.08 7.91
CA ILE A 70 -8.04 -23.30 7.23
C ILE A 70 -7.84 -23.89 5.84
N TYR A 71 -8.03 -23.07 4.81
CA TYR A 71 -7.74 -23.40 3.42
C TYR A 71 -6.29 -23.03 3.11
N ILE A 72 -5.58 -23.92 2.44
CA ILE A 72 -4.21 -23.71 1.98
C ILE A 72 -4.12 -24.06 0.50
N CYS A 73 -3.74 -23.10 -0.34
CA CYS A 73 -3.43 -23.35 -1.74
C CYS A 73 -2.06 -24.01 -1.86
N LYS A 74 -1.98 -25.16 -2.53
CA LYS A 74 -0.73 -25.90 -2.73
C LYS A 74 0.18 -25.31 -3.81
N ASP A 75 -0.37 -24.49 -4.70
CA ASP A 75 0.41 -23.88 -5.79
C ASP A 75 1.07 -22.55 -5.40
N CYS A 76 0.35 -21.63 -4.72
CA CYS A 76 0.91 -20.34 -4.28
C CYS A 76 1.16 -20.22 -2.77
N GLY A 77 0.73 -21.20 -1.97
CA GLY A 77 0.89 -21.17 -0.51
C GLY A 77 -0.05 -20.21 0.21
N PHE A 78 -0.98 -19.56 -0.49
CA PHE A 78 -1.96 -18.65 0.12
C PHE A 78 -2.83 -19.41 1.13
N GLN A 79 -2.96 -18.84 2.34
CA GLN A 79 -3.75 -19.41 3.43
C GLN A 79 -4.89 -18.45 3.76
N TRP A 80 -6.08 -18.99 4.02
CA TRP A 80 -7.24 -18.20 4.44
C TRP A 80 -8.22 -19.08 5.22
N ASN A 81 -9.06 -18.44 6.02
CA ASN A 81 -10.22 -19.02 6.66
C ASN A 81 -11.46 -18.22 6.21
N ASN A 82 -12.63 -18.85 6.27
CA ASN A 82 -13.90 -18.16 6.15
C ASN A 82 -14.98 -18.93 6.92
N PRO A 83 -15.64 -18.34 7.91
CA PRO A 83 -16.66 -19.03 8.70
C PRO A 83 -17.95 -19.29 7.91
N ASN A 84 -18.22 -18.51 6.86
CA ASN A 84 -19.53 -18.47 6.19
C ASN A 84 -19.53 -19.12 4.80
N LYS A 85 -18.37 -19.31 4.19
CA LYS A 85 -18.27 -19.71 2.78
C LYS A 85 -17.21 -20.79 2.55
N GLU A 86 -17.55 -21.75 1.70
CA GLU A 86 -16.63 -22.76 1.19
C GLU A 86 -16.01 -22.34 -0.14
N TYR A 87 -14.80 -22.82 -0.41
CA TYR A 87 -14.00 -22.42 -1.56
C TYR A 87 -13.54 -23.65 -2.34
N THR A 88 -13.71 -23.60 -3.66
CA THR A 88 -13.18 -24.58 -4.63
C THR A 88 -11.94 -24.06 -5.36
N ASN A 89 -11.72 -22.74 -5.35
CA ASN A 89 -10.62 -22.08 -6.04
C ASN A 89 -9.91 -21.09 -5.10
N CYS A 90 -8.58 -21.00 -5.22
CA CYS A 90 -7.75 -20.08 -4.47
C CYS A 90 -8.10 -18.64 -4.86
N PRO A 91 -8.41 -17.74 -3.92
CA PRO A 91 -8.77 -16.36 -4.25
C PRO A 91 -7.60 -15.54 -4.80
N ASP A 92 -6.36 -15.93 -4.49
CA ASP A 92 -5.13 -15.27 -4.95
C ASP A 92 -4.76 -15.69 -6.39
N CYS A 93 -4.44 -16.99 -6.60
CA CYS A 93 -3.97 -17.49 -7.90
C CYS A 93 -5.01 -18.23 -8.76
N LYS A 94 -6.24 -18.43 -8.27
CA LYS A 94 -7.35 -19.16 -8.92
C LYS A 94 -7.19 -20.67 -9.08
N SER A 95 -6.10 -21.26 -8.58
CA SER A 95 -5.90 -22.71 -8.60
C SER A 95 -7.00 -23.47 -7.85
N GLU A 96 -7.33 -24.67 -8.32
CA GLU A 96 -8.22 -25.65 -7.67
C GLU A 96 -7.48 -26.52 -6.64
N ASN A 97 -6.15 -26.44 -6.59
CA ASN A 97 -5.30 -27.26 -5.74
C ASN A 97 -5.27 -26.74 -4.30
N ILE A 98 -6.36 -26.95 -3.57
CA ILE A 98 -6.59 -26.45 -2.21
C ILE A 98 -6.73 -27.61 -1.23
N GLU A 99 -6.04 -27.51 -0.09
CA GLU A 99 -6.20 -28.44 1.03
C GLU A 99 -6.89 -27.73 2.21
N ILE A 100 -7.74 -28.46 2.95
CA ILE A 100 -8.38 -27.98 4.16
C ILE A 100 -7.70 -28.62 5.37
N VAL A 101 -7.10 -27.81 6.22
CA VAL A 101 -6.52 -28.24 7.50
C VAL A 101 -7.54 -27.99 8.61
N LYS A 102 -7.87 -29.05 9.35
CA LYS A 102 -8.61 -28.93 10.61
C LYS A 102 -7.60 -28.74 11.73
N ASN A 103 -7.78 -27.71 12.54
CA ASN A 103 -6.84 -27.39 13.60
C ASN A 103 -7.12 -28.28 14.82
N ASP A 104 -6.48 -29.45 14.89
CA ASP A 104 -6.41 -30.22 16.14
C ASP A 104 -5.45 -29.47 17.08
N LEU A 105 -6.01 -28.79 18.08
CA LEU A 105 -5.27 -28.05 19.09
C LEU A 105 -4.24 -28.99 19.76
N ASN A 106 -2.95 -28.79 19.48
CA ASN A 106 -1.80 -28.83 20.41
C ASN A 106 -0.48 -29.05 19.67
N LYS A 107 0.34 -27.99 19.50
CA LYS A 107 1.79 -28.00 19.81
C LYS A 107 2.52 -26.69 19.49
N SER A 108 3.25 -26.23 20.52
CA SER A 108 4.52 -25.48 20.53
C SER A 108 4.59 -24.14 19.80
N LYS A 109 4.58 -23.02 20.54
CA LYS A 109 5.76 -22.36 21.16
C LYS A 109 6.78 -21.82 20.15
N SER A 110 6.85 -20.49 20.13
CA SER A 110 8.07 -19.67 20.12
C SER A 110 9.14 -19.96 19.08
N SER A 111 9.24 -19.05 18.10
CA SER A 111 10.51 -18.40 17.76
C SER A 111 10.25 -17.31 16.73
N VAL A 112 10.15 -16.05 17.18
CA VAL A 112 10.16 -14.89 16.28
C VAL A 112 11.59 -14.74 15.71
N PRO A 113 11.78 -14.65 14.39
CA PRO A 113 13.08 -14.35 13.80
C PRO A 113 13.55 -12.94 14.19
N GLN A 114 14.82 -12.84 14.60
CA GLN A 114 15.43 -11.57 15.02
C GLN A 114 15.51 -10.57 13.86
N MET A 115 15.26 -9.30 14.20
CA MET A 115 15.25 -8.15 13.30
C MET A 115 16.62 -7.92 12.64
N PHE A 116 16.61 -7.60 11.35
CA PHE A 116 17.72 -6.97 10.66
C PHE A 116 17.86 -5.51 11.12
N ASN A 117 19.09 -5.09 11.46
CA ASN A 117 19.41 -3.71 11.78
C ASN A 117 19.24 -2.81 10.55
N VAL A 118 18.30 -1.87 10.60
CA VAL A 118 18.15 -0.84 9.56
C VAL A 118 18.83 0.45 10.05
N PRO A 119 19.74 1.06 9.26
CA PRO A 119 20.38 2.32 9.63
C PRO A 119 19.38 3.48 9.66
N GLU A 120 19.68 4.44 10.53
CA GLU A 120 18.93 5.65 10.87
C GLU A 120 18.38 6.42 9.64
N ALA A 121 17.05 6.48 9.53
CA ALA A 121 16.30 7.00 8.38
C ALA A 121 16.34 8.54 8.20
N SER A 122 17.18 9.26 8.93
CA SER A 122 17.17 10.73 8.99
C SER A 122 17.88 11.43 7.83
N LYS A 123 18.52 10.70 6.90
CA LYS A 123 19.32 11.28 5.80
C LYS A 123 18.66 11.34 4.42
N TYR A 124 17.47 10.79 4.22
CA TYR A 124 16.83 10.78 2.90
C TYR A 124 15.76 11.87 2.79
N PRO A 125 15.97 12.93 1.98
CA PRO A 125 14.91 13.86 1.65
C PRO A 125 13.83 13.11 0.83
N LEU A 126 12.63 12.99 1.39
CA LEU A 126 11.42 12.39 0.80
C LEU A 126 10.98 13.00 -0.56
N ASN A 127 11.74 13.95 -1.10
CA ASN A 127 11.44 14.72 -2.30
C ASN A 127 12.11 14.21 -3.59
N GLU A 128 12.98 13.20 -3.55
CA GLU A 128 13.45 12.55 -4.77
C GLU A 128 12.47 11.46 -5.24
N ARG A 129 11.30 11.90 -5.71
CA ARG A 129 10.39 11.03 -6.47
C ARG A 129 11.06 10.62 -7.78
N ARG A 130 11.77 9.49 -7.80
CA ARG A 130 11.99 8.76 -9.05
C ARG A 130 10.63 8.18 -9.44
N SER A 131 9.92 8.84 -10.36
CA SER A 131 8.75 8.22 -10.97
C SER A 131 9.17 6.88 -11.54
N PHE A 132 8.54 5.78 -11.11
CA PHE A 132 8.56 4.51 -11.83
C PHE A 132 7.71 4.63 -13.13
N GLY A 133 7.96 5.68 -13.90
CA GLY A 133 7.30 5.94 -15.17
C GLY A 133 8.06 5.21 -16.27
N GLY A 134 7.36 4.38 -17.04
CA GLY A 134 7.90 3.69 -18.20
C GLY A 134 8.47 4.64 -19.26
N SER A 135 8.99 4.07 -20.34
CA SER A 135 9.63 4.74 -21.47
C SER A 135 8.67 5.71 -22.19
N GLY A 136 8.50 6.90 -21.61
CA GLY A 136 7.86 8.03 -22.26
C GLY A 136 8.74 8.54 -23.40
N SER A 137 8.11 8.94 -24.49
CA SER A 137 8.71 9.42 -25.73
C SER A 137 9.50 10.73 -25.56
N GLY A 138 10.70 10.64 -24.99
CA GLY A 138 11.90 11.41 -25.36
C GLY A 138 11.88 12.94 -25.38
N ARG A 139 10.81 13.63 -24.99
CA ARG A 139 10.76 15.11 -24.91
C ARG A 139 10.55 15.48 -23.45
N GLY A 140 11.66 15.70 -22.76
CA GLY A 140 11.66 16.19 -21.39
C GLY A 140 10.88 17.51 -21.26
N PRO A 141 10.42 17.86 -20.05
CA PRO A 141 9.67 19.09 -19.81
C PRO A 141 10.46 20.33 -20.23
N SER A 142 9.75 21.40 -20.63
CA SER A 142 10.38 22.68 -20.97
C SER A 142 11.29 23.16 -19.84
N LYS A 143 12.46 23.72 -20.17
CA LYS A 143 13.41 24.23 -19.16
C LYS A 143 12.97 25.60 -18.61
N ALA A 144 12.09 26.30 -19.32
CA ALA A 144 11.53 27.58 -18.93
C ALA A 144 10.01 27.61 -19.11
N CYS A 145 9.39 28.57 -18.44
CA CYS A 145 8.02 28.98 -18.64
C CYS A 145 8.01 30.35 -19.33
N GLU A 146 7.19 30.51 -20.36
CA GLU A 146 7.09 31.73 -21.15
C GLU A 146 5.68 32.30 -21.05
N CYS A 147 5.56 33.62 -20.96
CA CYS A 147 4.27 34.29 -20.94
C CYS A 147 3.76 34.46 -22.38
N PRO A 148 2.60 33.88 -22.75
CA PRO A 148 2.07 34.01 -24.11
C PRO A 148 1.58 35.43 -24.45
N ASN A 149 1.43 36.29 -23.43
CA ASN A 149 0.91 37.65 -23.61
C ASN A 149 2.01 38.70 -23.79
N CYS A 150 3.08 38.64 -23.00
CA CYS A 150 4.16 39.65 -23.02
C CYS A 150 5.56 39.07 -23.30
N GLY A 151 5.70 37.76 -23.48
CA GLY A 151 6.99 37.12 -23.76
C GLY A 151 7.93 37.00 -22.57
N HIS A 152 7.51 37.35 -21.36
CA HIS A 152 8.32 37.19 -20.15
C HIS A 152 8.73 35.71 -19.94
N ILE A 153 10.02 35.47 -19.69
CA ILE A 153 10.59 34.12 -19.50
C ILE A 153 11.00 33.94 -18.03
N ALA A 154 10.47 32.90 -17.40
CA ALA A 154 10.80 32.51 -16.03
C ALA A 154 11.36 31.07 -15.99
N PRO A 155 12.26 30.75 -15.05
CA PRO A 155 12.78 29.40 -14.88
C PRO A 155 11.66 28.42 -14.47
N LYS A 156 11.68 27.20 -15.03
CA LYS A 156 10.71 26.16 -14.68
C LYS A 156 10.96 25.64 -13.26
N ILE A 157 9.97 25.77 -12.38
CA ILE A 157 9.97 25.10 -11.07
C ILE A 157 9.67 23.61 -11.28
N ARG A 158 10.60 22.73 -10.88
CA ARG A 158 10.41 21.27 -10.97
C ARG A 158 9.21 20.85 -10.12
N GLY A 159 8.34 20.01 -10.68
CA GLY A 159 7.12 19.53 -10.01
C GLY A 159 5.92 20.49 -10.07
N PHE A 160 6.06 21.70 -10.64
CA PHE A 160 4.96 22.67 -10.74
C PHE A 160 4.64 23.02 -12.22
N PRO A 161 3.41 22.80 -12.72
CA PRO A 161 3.02 23.17 -14.09
C PRO A 161 3.16 24.68 -14.36
N CYS A 162 3.62 25.07 -15.56
CA CYS A 162 3.81 26.50 -15.88
C CYS A 162 2.49 27.27 -15.80
N ARG A 163 1.38 26.63 -16.21
CA ARG A 163 0.03 27.19 -16.16
C ARG A 163 -0.47 27.59 -14.77
N ASN A 164 0.20 27.14 -13.71
CA ASN A 164 -0.16 27.48 -12.34
C ASN A 164 0.64 28.70 -11.82
N VAL A 165 1.61 29.22 -12.59
CA VAL A 165 2.40 30.41 -12.26
C VAL A 165 1.87 31.60 -13.06
N LYS A 166 1.63 32.73 -12.39
CA LYS A 166 1.24 33.99 -13.04
C LYS A 166 2.48 34.77 -13.45
N CYS A 167 2.44 35.39 -14.64
CA CYS A 167 3.47 36.30 -15.10
C CYS A 167 3.61 37.49 -14.13
N PRO A 168 4.83 37.85 -13.68
CA PRO A 168 5.03 39.01 -12.82
C PRO A 168 4.76 40.34 -13.54
N GLU A 169 4.91 40.38 -14.87
CA GLU A 169 4.74 41.60 -15.66
C GLU A 169 3.27 41.93 -15.96
N CYS A 170 2.44 40.91 -16.25
CA CYS A 170 1.08 41.12 -16.77
C CYS A 170 0.01 40.23 -16.13
N GLY A 171 0.36 39.38 -15.16
CA GLY A 171 -0.58 38.51 -14.45
C GLY A 171 -1.12 37.30 -15.24
N THR A 172 -0.85 37.20 -16.54
CA THR A 172 -1.28 36.08 -17.40
C THR A 172 -0.59 34.78 -16.96
N PRO A 173 -1.30 33.63 -16.90
CA PRO A 173 -0.67 32.34 -16.64
C PRO A 173 0.43 32.00 -17.67
N LEU A 174 1.58 31.51 -17.19
CA LEU A 174 2.69 31.12 -18.06
C LEU A 174 2.41 29.78 -18.78
N CYS A 175 3.05 29.54 -19.92
CA CYS A 175 3.05 28.27 -20.64
C CYS A 175 4.47 27.68 -20.74
N GLY A 176 4.62 26.43 -21.18
CA GLY A 176 5.95 25.85 -21.41
C GLY A 176 6.53 26.42 -22.69
N SER A 177 7.77 26.92 -22.65
CA SER A 177 8.44 27.34 -23.88
C SER A 177 8.67 26.12 -24.77
N ASN A 178 8.14 26.16 -26.00
CA ASN A 178 8.39 25.11 -26.98
C ASN A 178 9.87 25.15 -27.34
N HIS A 179 10.60 24.10 -26.97
CA HIS A 179 11.93 23.86 -27.52
C HIS A 179 11.78 23.70 -29.03
N LYS A 180 12.38 24.58 -29.83
CA LYS A 180 12.73 24.24 -31.21
C LYS A 180 13.57 22.98 -31.22
#